data_AF-A0AAD9VHE1-F1
#
_entry.id   AF-A0AAD9VHE1-F1
#
_cell.length_a   1.000
_cell.length_b   1.000
_cell.length_c   1.000
_cell.angle_alpha   90.00
_cell.angle_beta   90.00
_cell.angle_gamma   90.00
#
_symmetry.space_group_name_H-M   'P 1'
#
loop_
_entity.id
_entity.type
_entity.pdbx_description
1 polymer ?
#
loop_
_entity_poly.entity_id
_entity_poly.type
_entity_poly.pdbx_seq_one_letter_code
_entity_poly.pdbx_strand_id
1 'polypeptide(L)'
;MILQAVFQNIQADDPLDKDAGMFLLYLRTKRLKQQMLGEKKMLKRFCSLFSSAPPSSEMFTFAVESLIVLANDLQIQFPHVINEGEEKASTADRMGSLVNNNLVCDGNDSVEPRAAKKLKLDSSAIEMGPSMRVEKKELLCLYESNFFGPFDVKVKMDSGQVFGAHKHILKGASDVFYAMLSGDCYLESTQSIIEIREVSNEAFQFALHQMYGCIALINATEAASCRCEVLQGVQRKGKEAEFFLEVLEISNRFMLDQLRTIAEESLVNIIDSSSVIQICCSSLQLNSPMLCQHCLAYLVQVNISELPARLHLFKELFLCSDKEQLADSLFQLLLSYF
;
A
#
# COMPACT_ATOMS: atom_id res chain seq x y z
N MET A 1 19.23 42.07 -14.13
CA MET A 1 20.28 41.91 -15.15
C MET A 1 21.34 40.88 -14.74
N ILE A 2 21.80 40.82 -13.48
CA ILE A 2 22.77 39.79 -13.03
C ILE A 2 22.18 38.36 -13.12
N LEU A 3 20.88 38.20 -12.85
CA LEU A 3 20.16 36.92 -12.99
C LEU A 3 20.06 36.38 -14.42
N GLN A 4 20.23 37.20 -15.46
CA GLN A 4 20.10 36.75 -16.85
C GLN A 4 21.44 36.32 -17.44
N ALA A 5 22.55 36.85 -16.90
CA ALA A 5 23.91 36.50 -17.30
C ALA A 5 24.37 35.13 -16.74
N VAL A 6 23.83 34.70 -15.59
CA VAL A 6 24.17 33.39 -14.99
C VAL A 6 23.47 32.24 -15.74
N PHE A 7 22.26 32.45 -16.27
CA PHE A 7 21.52 31.42 -17.01
C PHE A 7 22.10 31.09 -18.39
N GLN A 8 22.87 32.01 -19.00
CA GLN A 8 23.57 31.73 -20.27
C GLN A 8 24.83 30.89 -20.08
N ASN A 9 25.37 30.80 -18.87
CA ASN A 9 26.55 29.97 -18.56
C ASN A 9 26.20 28.52 -18.19
N ILE A 10 24.92 28.17 -17.99
CA ILE A 10 24.49 26.77 -17.72
C ILE A 10 24.50 25.91 -19.01
N GLN A 11 24.87 26.49 -20.16
CA GLN A 11 25.02 25.77 -21.43
C GLN A 11 26.47 25.44 -21.81
N ALA A 12 27.45 25.66 -20.94
CA ALA A 12 28.84 25.33 -21.25
C ALA A 12 29.56 24.78 -20.02
N ASP A 13 30.06 23.55 -20.16
CA ASP A 13 31.13 22.88 -19.41
C ASP A 13 31.24 23.09 -17.88
N ASP A 14 31.10 21.96 -17.18
CA ASP A 14 31.40 21.67 -15.77
C ASP A 14 32.24 22.73 -14.99
N PRO A 15 31.74 23.15 -13.82
CA PRO A 15 32.10 22.41 -12.60
C PRO A 15 30.90 22.21 -11.65
N LEU A 16 30.43 20.96 -11.57
CA LEU A 16 29.31 20.41 -10.81
C LEU A 16 29.15 20.87 -9.34
N ASP A 17 30.19 21.39 -8.68
CA ASP A 17 30.17 21.61 -7.23
C ASP A 17 29.67 23.00 -6.81
N LYS A 18 29.99 24.06 -7.57
CA LYS A 18 29.56 25.43 -7.23
C LYS A 18 28.14 25.74 -7.70
N ASP A 19 27.75 25.21 -8.85
CA ASP A 19 26.44 25.47 -9.44
C ASP A 19 25.32 24.69 -8.76
N ALA A 20 25.60 23.48 -8.27
CA ALA A 20 24.63 22.70 -7.53
C ALA A 20 24.34 23.29 -6.14
N GLY A 21 25.35 23.82 -5.43
CA GLY A 21 25.15 24.53 -4.15
C GLY A 21 24.28 25.78 -4.30
N MET A 22 24.50 26.56 -5.37
CA MET A 22 23.63 27.68 -5.72
C MET A 22 22.22 27.23 -6.09
N PHE A 23 22.07 26.17 -6.89
CA PHE A 23 20.78 25.59 -7.27
C PHE A 23 19.92 25.17 -6.07
N LEU A 24 20.54 24.55 -5.06
CA LEU A 24 19.89 24.13 -3.80
C LEU A 24 19.50 25.33 -2.92
N LEU A 25 20.31 26.38 -2.88
CA LEU A 25 19.94 27.64 -2.24
C LEU A 25 18.76 28.33 -2.98
N TYR A 26 18.68 28.20 -4.30
CA TYR A 26 17.62 28.78 -5.12
C TYR A 26 16.25 28.12 -4.95
N LEU A 27 16.21 26.83 -4.59
CA LEU A 27 14.98 26.10 -4.24
C LEU A 27 14.22 26.75 -3.07
N ARG A 28 14.82 27.69 -2.34
CA ARG A 28 14.15 28.48 -1.28
C ARG A 28 13.35 29.68 -1.79
N THR A 29 13.40 30.01 -3.09
CA THR A 29 12.72 31.20 -3.65
C THR A 29 11.45 30.87 -4.44
N LYS A 30 10.34 31.58 -4.16
CA LYS A 30 9.02 31.38 -4.82
C LYS A 30 9.07 31.38 -6.36
N ARG A 31 9.96 32.18 -6.96
CA ARG A 31 10.05 32.36 -8.41
C ARG A 31 10.70 31.18 -9.13
N LEU A 32 11.75 30.59 -8.55
CA LEU A 32 12.41 29.41 -9.13
C LEU A 32 11.63 28.14 -8.86
N LYS A 33 10.91 28.07 -7.73
CA LYS A 33 9.87 27.05 -7.50
C LYS A 33 8.87 27.03 -8.65
N GLN A 34 8.30 28.19 -9.03
CA GLN A 34 7.37 28.31 -10.17
C GLN A 34 7.99 27.94 -11.53
N GLN A 35 9.29 28.15 -11.75
CA GLN A 35 9.98 27.70 -12.96
C GLN A 35 10.28 26.20 -12.95
N MET A 36 10.64 25.61 -11.80
CA MET A 36 10.77 24.15 -11.66
C MET A 36 9.43 23.44 -11.82
N LEU A 37 8.34 24.05 -11.32
CA LEU A 37 6.95 23.63 -11.53
C LEU A 37 6.56 23.63 -13.02
N GLY A 38 7.18 24.47 -13.87
CA GLY A 38 6.89 24.54 -15.30
C GLY A 38 7.75 23.64 -16.20
N GLU A 39 8.91 23.17 -15.71
CA GLU A 39 9.90 22.45 -16.53
C GLU A 39 10.28 21.09 -15.93
N LYS A 40 9.62 20.01 -16.39
CA LYS A 40 9.91 18.61 -16.00
C LYS A 40 11.41 18.27 -16.03
N LYS A 41 12.18 18.91 -16.93
CA LYS A 41 13.64 18.74 -17.04
C LYS A 41 14.40 19.23 -15.81
N MET A 42 13.96 20.33 -15.20
CA MET A 42 14.60 20.89 -13.99
C MET A 42 14.32 20.03 -12.77
N LEU A 43 13.10 19.52 -12.62
CA LEU A 43 12.75 18.58 -11.57
C LEU A 43 13.54 17.27 -11.72
N LYS A 44 13.69 16.75 -12.94
CA LYS A 44 14.51 15.56 -13.20
C LYS A 44 16.00 15.79 -12.87
N ARG A 45 16.54 16.96 -13.22
CA ARG A 45 17.91 17.35 -12.84
C ARG A 45 18.08 17.40 -11.32
N PHE A 46 17.12 17.98 -10.60
CA PHE A 46 17.14 18.00 -9.14
C PHE A 46 17.18 16.58 -8.55
N CYS A 47 16.29 15.69 -8.99
CA CYS A 47 16.28 14.30 -8.51
C CYS A 47 17.57 13.54 -8.89
N SER A 48 18.18 13.82 -10.04
CA SER A 48 19.44 13.18 -10.44
C SER A 48 20.63 13.48 -9.51
N LEU A 49 20.56 14.56 -8.71
CA LEU A 49 21.56 14.87 -7.69
C LEU A 49 21.68 13.75 -6.65
N PHE A 50 20.58 13.06 -6.35
CA PHE A 50 20.57 11.95 -5.38
C PHE A 50 21.28 10.70 -5.91
N SER A 51 21.36 10.53 -7.23
CA SER A 51 22.14 9.46 -7.85
C SER A 51 23.62 9.82 -7.97
N SER A 52 23.94 11.09 -8.26
CA SER A 52 25.32 11.53 -8.50
C SER A 52 26.09 11.89 -7.23
N ALA A 53 25.43 12.42 -6.19
CA ALA A 53 26.09 12.85 -4.96
C ALA A 53 26.28 11.66 -3.99
N PRO A 54 27.47 11.49 -3.38
CA PRO A 54 27.65 10.51 -2.33
C PRO A 54 26.74 10.80 -1.12
N PRO A 55 26.07 9.81 -0.50
CA PRO A 55 25.23 10.04 0.68
C PRO A 55 25.95 10.71 1.86
N SER A 56 27.27 10.55 1.96
CA SER A 56 28.11 11.21 2.98
C SER A 56 28.41 12.69 2.71
N SER A 57 28.12 13.19 1.50
CA SER A 57 28.48 14.55 1.09
C SER A 57 27.57 15.63 1.68
N GLU A 58 28.11 16.84 1.80
CA GLU A 58 27.31 18.05 2.11
C GLU A 58 26.27 18.30 1.02
N MET A 59 26.63 18.07 -0.25
CA MET A 59 25.73 18.20 -1.39
C MET A 59 24.47 17.32 -1.27
N PHE A 60 24.63 16.05 -0.88
CA PHE A 60 23.48 15.17 -0.62
C PHE A 60 22.63 15.69 0.55
N THR A 61 23.28 16.19 1.60
CA THR A 61 22.58 16.78 2.75
C THR A 61 21.74 17.98 2.35
N PHE A 62 22.31 18.92 1.59
CA PHE A 62 21.56 20.07 1.06
C PHE A 62 20.44 19.66 0.10
N ALA A 63 20.62 18.59 -0.69
CA ALA A 63 19.59 18.07 -1.57
C ALA A 63 18.38 17.52 -0.78
N VAL A 64 18.62 16.74 0.29
CA VAL A 64 17.56 16.24 1.19
C VAL A 64 16.83 17.39 1.87
N GLU A 65 17.54 18.37 2.41
CA GLU A 65 16.91 19.55 3.03
C GLU A 65 16.02 20.31 2.04
N SER A 66 16.51 20.51 0.81
CA SER A 66 15.76 21.19 -0.23
C SER A 66 14.54 20.40 -0.69
N LEU A 67 14.66 19.06 -0.74
CA LEU A 67 13.55 18.15 -1.05
C LEU A 67 12.45 18.24 0.01
N ILE A 68 12.80 18.27 1.29
CA ILE A 68 11.82 18.39 2.39
C ILE A 68 11.11 19.73 2.33
N VAL A 69 11.83 20.83 2.06
CA VAL A 69 11.19 22.15 1.86
C VAL A 69 10.21 22.12 0.69
N LEU A 70 10.59 21.50 -0.44
CA LEU A 70 9.73 21.37 -1.61
C LEU A 70 8.51 20.49 -1.32
N ALA A 71 8.69 19.36 -0.64
CA ALA A 71 7.61 18.44 -0.27
C ALA A 71 6.59 19.10 0.66
N ASN A 72 7.06 19.89 1.62
CA ASN A 72 6.20 20.67 2.51
C ASN A 72 5.38 21.72 1.74
N ASP A 73 5.97 22.39 0.75
CA ASP A 73 5.24 23.34 -0.10
C ASP A 73 4.20 22.65 -0.99
N LEU A 74 4.54 21.48 -1.53
CA LEU A 74 3.64 20.63 -2.34
C LEU A 74 2.58 19.94 -1.49
N GLN A 75 2.69 20.01 -0.15
CA GLN A 75 1.82 19.32 0.80
C GLN A 75 1.74 17.83 0.53
N ILE A 76 2.89 17.19 0.27
CA ILE A 76 2.96 15.75 0.04
C ILE A 76 2.45 15.03 1.29
N GLN A 77 1.49 14.13 1.09
CA GLN A 77 0.86 13.36 2.15
C GLN A 77 1.28 11.90 2.05
N PHE A 78 1.78 11.39 3.16
CA PHE A 78 1.79 9.98 3.48
C PHE A 78 0.37 9.59 3.93
N PRO A 79 -0.20 8.47 3.47
CA PRO A 79 -1.50 8.00 3.94
C PRO A 79 -1.42 7.77 5.44
N HIS A 80 -1.99 8.69 6.22
CA HIS A 80 -2.14 8.49 7.66
C HIS A 80 -3.17 7.40 7.89
N VAL A 81 -2.75 6.28 8.46
CA VAL A 81 -3.67 5.41 9.20
C VAL A 81 -3.89 6.06 10.56
N ILE A 82 -5.16 6.25 10.89
CA ILE A 82 -5.61 6.74 12.19
C ILE A 82 -5.09 5.76 13.25
N ASN A 83 -4.03 6.13 13.96
CA ASN A 83 -3.76 5.55 15.27
C ASN A 83 -4.81 6.17 16.22
N GLU A 84 -5.91 5.47 16.44
CA GLU A 84 -6.74 5.74 17.61
C GLU A 84 -5.86 5.55 18.85
N GLY A 85 -5.71 6.61 19.65
CA GLY A 85 -5.14 6.51 20.99
C GLY A 85 -3.96 7.43 21.31
N GLU A 86 -4.06 8.73 21.06
CA GLU A 86 -3.54 9.69 22.02
C GLU A 86 -4.73 10.37 22.73
N GLU A 87 -5.20 9.72 23.80
CA GLU A 87 -5.97 10.41 24.83
C GLU A 87 -5.12 11.54 25.41
N LYS A 88 -5.29 12.75 24.88
CA LYS A 88 -4.97 13.95 25.64
C LYS A 88 -6.09 14.18 26.62
N ALA A 89 -5.85 13.73 27.85
CA ALA A 89 -6.58 14.14 29.03
C ALA A 89 -6.65 15.67 29.11
N SER A 90 -7.85 16.22 29.04
CA SER A 90 -8.16 17.48 29.72
C SER A 90 -9.62 17.47 30.15
N THR A 91 -9.80 17.17 31.42
CA THR A 91 -10.99 17.43 32.24
C THR A 91 -11.44 18.87 32.15
N ALA A 92 -12.73 19.10 31.85
CA ALA A 92 -13.60 20.00 32.61
C ALA A 92 -15.07 19.91 32.14
N ASP A 93 -15.92 19.53 33.09
CA ASP A 93 -17.37 19.68 33.21
C ASP A 93 -18.12 20.57 32.21
N ARG A 94 -19.28 20.07 31.71
CA ARG A 94 -20.60 20.47 32.24
C ARG A 94 -21.77 19.67 31.64
N MET A 95 -22.41 18.97 32.56
CA MET A 95 -23.81 18.54 32.65
C MET A 95 -24.85 19.30 31.79
N GLY A 96 -25.80 18.57 31.17
CA GLY A 96 -27.15 19.10 30.94
C GLY A 96 -27.91 18.66 29.69
N SER A 97 -28.80 17.68 29.88
CA SER A 97 -30.18 17.61 29.35
C SER A 97 -30.45 17.18 27.91
N LEU A 98 -31.32 16.17 27.84
CA LEU A 98 -32.29 15.91 26.77
C LEU A 98 -32.93 17.21 26.27
N VAL A 99 -33.27 17.25 24.97
CA VAL A 99 -34.66 17.31 24.48
C VAL A 99 -34.67 17.26 22.95
N ASN A 100 -35.51 16.34 22.48
CA ASN A 100 -36.22 16.23 21.21
C ASN A 100 -36.34 17.53 20.37
N ASN A 101 -36.32 17.42 19.04
CA ASN A 101 -37.47 17.84 18.23
C ASN A 101 -37.30 17.48 16.75
N ASN A 102 -38.33 16.81 16.26
CA ASN A 102 -38.68 16.59 14.87
C ASN A 102 -38.65 17.89 14.05
N LEU A 103 -38.18 17.79 12.79
CA LEU A 103 -38.68 18.64 11.73
C LEU A 103 -39.26 17.77 10.61
N VAL A 104 -40.59 17.78 10.57
CA VAL A 104 -41.42 17.43 9.43
C VAL A 104 -41.42 18.65 8.50
N CYS A 105 -41.22 18.45 7.20
CA CYS A 105 -41.73 19.35 6.18
C CYS A 105 -42.46 18.51 5.13
N ASP A 106 -43.77 18.68 5.18
CA ASP A 106 -44.83 18.18 4.32
C ASP A 106 -44.85 18.99 3.01
N GLY A 107 -45.40 18.42 1.92
CA GLY A 107 -45.54 19.15 0.65
C GLY A 107 -45.79 18.27 -0.57
N ASN A 108 -47.00 17.73 -0.66
CA ASN A 108 -47.59 17.07 -1.83
C ASN A 108 -47.49 17.90 -3.13
N ASP A 109 -47.29 17.23 -4.26
CA ASP A 109 -48.13 17.46 -5.45
C ASP A 109 -48.19 16.23 -6.36
N SER A 110 -49.41 15.91 -6.78
CA SER A 110 -49.83 14.69 -7.46
C SER A 110 -49.98 14.93 -8.96
N VAL A 111 -49.41 14.09 -9.83
CA VAL A 111 -49.98 13.72 -11.16
C VAL A 111 -49.46 12.33 -11.59
N GLU A 112 -50.38 11.36 -11.70
CA GLU A 112 -50.24 10.04 -12.33
C GLU A 112 -50.98 10.04 -13.70
N PRO A 113 -51.07 8.95 -14.49
CA PRO A 113 -50.12 7.88 -14.83
C PRO A 113 -50.18 7.48 -16.34
N ARG A 114 -49.26 6.65 -16.86
CA ARG A 114 -49.56 5.73 -17.99
C ARG A 114 -48.86 4.38 -17.85
N ALA A 115 -49.64 3.35 -18.14
CA ALA A 115 -49.51 1.97 -17.68
C ALA A 115 -48.86 1.02 -18.68
N ALA A 116 -48.30 -0.09 -18.18
CA ALA A 116 -48.39 -1.40 -18.84
C ALA A 116 -48.22 -2.60 -17.87
N LYS A 117 -49.37 -3.20 -17.55
CA LYS A 117 -49.68 -4.65 -17.45
C LYS A 117 -49.14 -5.50 -16.26
N LYS A 118 -50.12 -5.79 -15.41
CA LYS A 118 -50.24 -6.82 -14.35
C LYS A 118 -50.16 -8.26 -14.90
N LEU A 119 -49.67 -9.18 -14.07
CA LEU A 119 -50.29 -10.50 -13.87
C LEU A 119 -50.33 -10.82 -12.35
N LYS A 120 -51.49 -11.32 -11.91
CA LYS A 120 -51.96 -11.50 -10.54
C LYS A 120 -51.56 -12.85 -9.95
N LEU A 121 -51.37 -12.91 -8.63
CA LEU A 121 -51.83 -13.94 -7.66
C LEU A 121 -51.14 -13.64 -6.32
N ASP A 122 -51.68 -13.78 -5.12
CA ASP A 122 -53.02 -13.71 -4.54
C ASP A 122 -52.74 -13.37 -3.05
N SER A 123 -53.50 -12.44 -2.46
CA SER A 123 -53.25 -11.98 -1.09
C SER A 123 -53.99 -12.85 -0.08
N SER A 124 -53.25 -13.43 0.87
CA SER A 124 -53.80 -13.88 2.15
C SER A 124 -52.88 -13.48 3.31
N ALA A 125 -53.45 -12.66 4.20
CA ALA A 125 -53.11 -12.41 5.60
C ALA A 125 -51.67 -11.95 5.94
N ILE A 126 -51.56 -10.65 6.24
CA ILE A 126 -50.46 -10.06 7.00
C ILE A 126 -50.67 -10.41 8.48
N GLU A 127 -49.87 -11.34 9.01
CA GLU A 127 -49.58 -11.40 10.44
C GLU A 127 -48.23 -10.69 10.67
N MET A 128 -48.26 -9.66 11.52
CA MET A 128 -47.05 -8.97 11.97
C MET A 128 -46.25 -9.91 12.88
N GLY A 129 -45.16 -10.47 12.34
CA GLY A 129 -44.11 -11.20 13.06
C GLY A 129 -42.75 -10.49 12.93
N PRO A 130 -41.80 -10.75 13.85
CA PRO A 130 -40.82 -9.77 14.28
C PRO A 130 -39.72 -9.50 13.25
N SER A 131 -39.29 -8.24 13.21
CA SER A 131 -38.00 -7.71 12.72
C SER A 131 -37.05 -8.77 12.15
N MET A 132 -36.97 -8.82 10.82
CA MET A 132 -35.90 -9.50 10.09
C MET A 132 -34.56 -8.88 10.49
N ARG A 133 -33.93 -9.46 11.51
CA ARG A 133 -32.49 -9.32 11.70
C ARG A 133 -31.85 -9.85 10.43
N VAL A 134 -31.09 -8.99 9.75
CA VAL A 134 -30.13 -9.42 8.74
C VAL A 134 -29.18 -10.37 9.46
N GLU A 135 -29.35 -11.68 9.25
CA GLU A 135 -28.41 -12.67 9.75
C GLU A 135 -27.05 -12.35 9.12
N LYS A 136 -26.07 -11.94 9.94
CA LYS A 136 -24.67 -11.88 9.53
C LYS A 136 -24.30 -13.30 9.11
N LYS A 137 -24.30 -13.56 7.80
CA LYS A 137 -23.91 -14.84 7.23
C LYS A 137 -22.43 -15.05 7.58
N GLU A 138 -22.15 -15.87 8.58
CA GLU A 138 -20.78 -16.18 9.00
C GLU A 138 -20.04 -16.77 7.80
N LEU A 139 -18.99 -16.08 7.33
CA LEU A 139 -18.19 -16.55 6.21
C LEU A 139 -17.25 -17.65 6.74
N LEU A 140 -17.57 -18.90 6.39
CA LEU A 140 -16.75 -20.07 6.70
C LEU A 140 -15.45 -20.05 5.89
N CYS A 141 -14.34 -20.47 6.51
CA CYS A 141 -13.07 -20.69 5.83
C CYS A 141 -13.18 -21.93 4.93
N LEU A 142 -13.20 -21.74 3.60
CA LEU A 142 -13.39 -22.85 2.64
C LEU A 142 -12.23 -23.85 2.64
N TYR A 143 -11.03 -23.40 3.00
CA TYR A 143 -9.86 -24.27 3.16
C TYR A 143 -10.00 -25.18 4.39
N GLU A 144 -10.21 -24.59 5.57
CA GLU A 144 -10.26 -25.33 6.84
C GLU A 144 -11.45 -26.28 6.92
N SER A 145 -12.59 -25.86 6.37
CA SER A 145 -13.80 -26.69 6.27
C SER A 145 -13.68 -27.79 5.21
N ASN A 146 -12.59 -27.79 4.45
CA ASN A 146 -12.35 -28.70 3.33
C ASN A 146 -13.56 -28.79 2.38
N PHE A 147 -14.11 -27.61 2.03
CA PHE A 147 -15.40 -27.48 1.35
C PHE A 147 -15.48 -28.23 0.01
N PHE A 148 -14.36 -28.32 -0.70
CA PHE A 148 -14.26 -28.94 -2.02
C PHE A 148 -13.98 -30.45 -1.99
N GLY A 149 -13.97 -31.07 -0.81
CA GLY A 149 -13.71 -32.50 -0.66
C GLY A 149 -12.21 -32.82 -0.48
N PRO A 150 -11.75 -34.04 -0.73
CA PRO A 150 -10.36 -34.42 -0.48
C PRO A 150 -9.36 -33.65 -1.36
N PHE A 151 -8.25 -33.20 -0.77
CA PHE A 151 -7.13 -32.60 -1.49
C PHE A 151 -6.54 -33.53 -2.55
N ASP A 152 -6.33 -33.02 -3.77
CA ASP A 152 -5.82 -33.75 -4.94
C ASP A 152 -4.35 -33.42 -5.26
N VAL A 153 -3.74 -32.52 -4.48
CA VAL A 153 -2.30 -32.20 -4.52
C VAL A 153 -1.81 -31.85 -3.11
N LYS A 154 -0.53 -32.12 -2.86
CA LYS A 154 0.19 -31.70 -1.66
C LYS A 154 1.28 -30.72 -2.04
N VAL A 155 1.44 -29.68 -1.25
CA VAL A 155 2.53 -28.71 -1.37
C VAL A 155 3.49 -28.92 -0.23
N LYS A 156 4.74 -29.25 -0.54
CA LYS A 156 5.79 -29.50 0.43
C LYS A 156 6.73 -28.29 0.49
N MET A 157 6.94 -27.77 1.68
CA MET A 157 7.84 -26.65 1.97
C MET A 157 9.25 -27.15 2.31
N ASP A 158 10.24 -26.24 2.30
CA ASP A 158 11.63 -26.54 2.69
C ASP A 158 11.75 -27.04 4.14
N SER A 159 10.86 -26.57 5.02
CA SER A 159 10.77 -27.04 6.42
C SER A 159 10.35 -28.50 6.55
N GLY A 160 9.89 -29.12 5.46
CA GLY A 160 9.25 -30.43 5.44
C GLY A 160 7.75 -30.39 5.75
N GLN A 161 7.19 -29.22 6.12
CA GLN A 161 5.75 -29.03 6.28
C GLN A 161 5.03 -29.32 4.96
N VAL A 162 3.85 -29.96 5.06
CA VAL A 162 3.03 -30.31 3.91
C VAL A 162 1.63 -29.73 4.07
N PHE A 163 1.17 -29.01 3.04
CA PHE A 163 -0.18 -28.49 2.92
C PHE A 163 -0.94 -29.28 1.87
N GLY A 164 -2.17 -29.69 2.17
CA GLY A 164 -3.06 -30.24 1.14
C GLY A 164 -3.72 -29.10 0.37
N ALA A 165 -3.97 -29.27 -0.92
CA ALA A 165 -4.67 -28.28 -1.73
C ALA A 165 -5.48 -28.93 -2.85
N HIS A 166 -6.26 -28.10 -3.55
CA HIS A 166 -7.02 -28.47 -4.73
C HIS A 166 -6.38 -27.84 -5.97
N LYS A 167 -5.97 -28.65 -6.96
CA LYS A 167 -5.33 -28.18 -8.20
C LYS A 167 -6.20 -27.13 -8.90
N HIS A 168 -7.51 -27.33 -8.95
CA HIS A 168 -8.41 -26.37 -9.61
C HIS A 168 -8.46 -25.01 -8.91
N ILE A 169 -8.29 -24.95 -7.58
CA ILE A 169 -8.21 -23.68 -6.83
C ILE A 169 -6.88 -22.98 -7.11
N LEU A 170 -5.76 -23.70 -7.01
CA LEU A 170 -4.43 -23.14 -7.28
C LEU A 170 -4.35 -22.58 -8.70
N LYS A 171 -4.80 -23.36 -9.70
CA LYS A 171 -4.84 -22.95 -11.11
C LYS A 171 -5.78 -21.77 -11.37
N GLY A 172 -6.90 -21.69 -10.63
CA GLY A 172 -7.85 -20.60 -10.77
C GLY A 172 -7.35 -19.28 -10.17
N ALA A 173 -6.45 -19.36 -9.19
CA ALA A 173 -5.92 -18.19 -8.49
C ALA A 173 -4.62 -17.63 -9.08
N SER A 174 -3.87 -18.41 -9.86
CA SER A 174 -2.52 -18.07 -10.32
C SER A 174 -2.23 -18.65 -11.70
N ASP A 175 -1.76 -17.80 -12.61
CA ASP A 175 -1.29 -18.22 -13.94
C ASP A 175 -0.04 -19.11 -13.85
N VAL A 176 0.78 -18.93 -12.83
CA VAL A 176 1.97 -19.77 -12.58
C VAL A 176 1.54 -21.17 -12.16
N PHE A 177 0.60 -21.30 -11.22
CA PHE A 177 0.03 -22.60 -10.87
C PHE A 177 -0.76 -23.20 -12.04
N TYR A 178 -1.46 -22.37 -12.83
CA TYR A 178 -2.12 -22.81 -14.04
C TYR A 178 -1.13 -23.49 -14.99
N ALA A 179 -0.03 -22.82 -15.33
CA ALA A 179 0.99 -23.38 -16.21
C ALA A 179 1.64 -24.63 -15.62
N MET A 180 2.03 -24.60 -14.34
CA MET A 180 2.72 -25.71 -13.66
C MET A 180 1.86 -26.97 -13.54
N LEU A 181 0.55 -26.83 -13.31
CA LEU A 181 -0.36 -27.93 -13.01
C LEU A 181 -1.27 -28.32 -14.18
N SER A 182 -1.07 -27.72 -15.36
CA SER A 182 -1.86 -28.02 -16.56
C SER A 182 -1.06 -28.77 -17.62
N GLY A 183 -1.76 -29.64 -18.34
CA GLY A 183 -1.19 -30.44 -19.43
C GLY A 183 -0.13 -31.42 -18.94
N ASP A 184 0.73 -31.87 -19.86
CA ASP A 184 1.85 -32.79 -19.59
C ASP A 184 3.22 -32.10 -19.77
N CYS A 185 3.24 -30.77 -19.76
CA CYS A 185 4.44 -29.98 -20.08
C CYS A 185 5.44 -29.88 -18.91
N TYR A 186 4.95 -29.99 -17.67
CA TYR A 186 5.73 -29.91 -16.45
C TYR A 186 5.55 -31.19 -15.64
N LEU A 187 6.60 -31.65 -14.96
CA LEU A 187 6.54 -32.89 -14.16
C LEU A 187 5.48 -32.78 -13.05
N GLU A 188 5.35 -31.58 -12.50
CA GLU A 188 4.43 -31.17 -11.44
C GLU A 188 2.97 -31.43 -11.79
N SER A 189 2.62 -31.40 -13.09
CA SER A 189 1.25 -31.68 -13.56
C SER A 189 0.79 -33.10 -13.19
N THR A 190 1.69 -34.08 -13.29
CA THR A 190 1.45 -35.50 -13.02
C THR A 190 1.72 -35.89 -11.57
N GLN A 191 2.43 -35.03 -10.83
CA GLN A 191 2.78 -35.28 -9.43
C GLN A 191 1.60 -35.06 -8.48
N SER A 192 1.61 -35.81 -7.39
CA SER A 192 0.72 -35.63 -6.24
C SER A 192 1.33 -34.74 -5.16
N ILE A 193 2.63 -34.44 -5.27
CA ILE A 193 3.37 -33.56 -4.37
C ILE A 193 4.19 -32.58 -5.22
N ILE A 194 4.00 -31.28 -5.00
CA ILE A 194 4.83 -30.22 -5.57
C ILE A 194 5.67 -29.58 -4.47
N GLU A 195 6.87 -29.11 -4.80
CA GLU A 195 7.77 -28.45 -3.84
C GLU A 195 7.78 -26.94 -4.06
N ILE A 196 7.57 -26.17 -2.99
CA ILE A 196 7.76 -24.72 -2.99
C ILE A 196 8.89 -24.40 -2.01
N ARG A 197 9.90 -23.70 -2.53
CA ARG A 197 11.13 -23.36 -1.81
C ARG A 197 11.20 -21.88 -1.49
N GLU A 198 12.04 -21.51 -0.53
CA GLU A 198 12.35 -20.13 -0.15
C GLU A 198 11.11 -19.35 0.29
N VAL A 199 10.20 -20.03 0.99
CA VAL A 199 8.95 -19.46 1.50
C VAL A 199 8.66 -20.08 2.87
N SER A 200 8.32 -19.24 3.84
CA SER A 200 7.89 -19.66 5.17
C SER A 200 6.54 -20.35 5.12
N ASN A 201 6.32 -21.22 6.10
CA ASN A 201 5.06 -21.94 6.23
C ASN A 201 3.90 -20.95 6.42
N GLU A 202 4.13 -19.89 7.20
CA GLU A 202 3.15 -18.88 7.56
C GLU A 202 2.71 -18.05 6.34
N ALA A 203 3.67 -17.60 5.53
CA ALA A 203 3.37 -16.78 4.36
C ALA A 203 2.69 -17.61 3.25
N PHE A 204 3.13 -18.87 3.04
CA PHE A 204 2.43 -19.76 2.13
C PHE A 204 1.02 -20.12 2.62
N GLN A 205 0.84 -20.41 3.92
CA GLN A 205 -0.47 -20.70 4.46
C GLN A 205 -1.41 -19.49 4.30
N PHE A 206 -0.93 -18.28 4.55
CA PHE A 206 -1.70 -17.06 4.31
C PHE A 206 -2.12 -16.92 2.84
N ALA A 207 -1.20 -17.13 1.89
CA ALA A 207 -1.50 -17.14 0.47
C ALA A 207 -2.52 -18.23 0.09
N LEU A 208 -2.36 -19.43 0.64
CA LEU A 208 -3.27 -20.56 0.40
C LEU A 208 -4.69 -20.24 0.84
N HIS A 209 -4.87 -19.72 2.04
CA HIS A 209 -6.21 -19.33 2.52
C HIS A 209 -6.82 -18.22 1.64
N GLN A 210 -6.02 -17.25 1.20
CA GLN A 210 -6.49 -16.21 0.27
C GLN A 210 -6.94 -16.80 -1.07
N MET A 211 -6.23 -17.77 -1.64
CA MET A 211 -6.63 -18.47 -2.88
C MET A 211 -7.98 -19.20 -2.74
N TYR A 212 -8.35 -19.63 -1.53
CA TYR A 212 -9.67 -20.21 -1.23
C TYR A 212 -10.75 -19.16 -0.97
N GLY A 213 -10.45 -17.87 -1.16
CA GLY A 213 -11.39 -16.77 -0.99
C GLY A 213 -11.55 -16.29 0.46
N CYS A 214 -10.64 -16.65 1.36
CA CYS A 214 -10.62 -16.03 2.69
C CYS A 214 -10.26 -14.54 2.56
N ILE A 215 -11.07 -13.68 3.18
CA ILE A 215 -10.88 -12.23 3.16
C ILE A 215 -9.95 -11.86 4.32
N ALA A 216 -8.78 -11.30 4.00
CA ALA A 216 -7.94 -10.64 4.98
C ALA A 216 -8.58 -9.29 5.34
N LEU A 217 -8.96 -9.10 6.60
CA LEU A 217 -9.41 -7.81 7.12
C LEU A 217 -8.17 -6.94 7.35
N ILE A 218 -7.73 -6.23 6.33
CA ILE A 218 -6.79 -5.11 6.51
C ILE A 218 -7.66 -3.93 6.92
N ASN A 219 -7.50 -3.47 8.16
CA ASN A 219 -8.29 -2.41 8.80
C ASN A 219 -9.73 -2.85 9.10
N ALA A 220 -9.94 -3.33 10.32
CA ALA A 220 -11.23 -3.78 10.82
C ALA A 220 -12.28 -2.64 10.76
N THR A 221 -13.03 -2.58 9.67
CA THR A 221 -14.40 -2.09 9.71
C THR A 221 -15.31 -3.31 9.80
N GLU A 222 -16.24 -3.29 10.75
CA GLU A 222 -16.97 -4.43 11.33
C GLU A 222 -17.88 -5.23 10.37
N ALA A 223 -17.74 -5.04 9.05
CA ALA A 223 -18.69 -5.48 8.03
C ALA A 223 -18.33 -6.77 7.28
N ALA A 224 -17.11 -7.30 7.35
CA ALA A 224 -16.74 -8.54 6.67
C ALA A 224 -16.09 -9.57 7.63
N SER A 225 -16.91 -10.26 8.41
CA SER A 225 -16.45 -11.28 9.36
C SER A 225 -16.09 -12.60 8.68
N CYS A 226 -14.93 -12.70 8.04
CA CYS A 226 -14.28 -13.99 7.83
C CYS A 226 -13.50 -14.35 9.11
N ARG A 227 -13.95 -15.37 9.87
CA ARG A 227 -13.25 -15.91 11.05
C ARG A 227 -12.16 -16.91 10.66
N CYS A 228 -11.32 -16.55 9.69
CA CYS A 228 -10.15 -17.37 9.41
C CYS A 228 -9.10 -17.11 10.50
N GLU A 229 -8.94 -18.03 11.44
CA GLU A 229 -7.95 -17.92 12.52
C GLU A 229 -6.53 -17.75 11.98
N VAL A 230 -6.23 -18.31 10.81
CA VAL A 230 -4.93 -18.14 10.13
C VAL A 230 -4.72 -16.71 9.64
N LEU A 231 -5.77 -16.00 9.24
CA LEU A 231 -5.66 -14.60 8.80
C LEU A 231 -5.80 -13.62 9.97
N GLN A 232 -6.53 -13.98 11.03
CA GLN A 232 -6.78 -13.14 12.23
C GLN A 232 -5.73 -13.32 13.33
N GLY A 233 -5.23 -14.54 13.51
CA GLY A 233 -4.41 -14.99 14.64
C GLY A 233 -2.95 -14.58 14.54
N VAL A 234 -2.58 -13.86 13.49
CA VAL A 234 -1.20 -13.46 13.28
C VAL A 234 -0.91 -12.14 13.95
N GLN A 235 -0.92 -12.21 15.28
CA GLN A 235 -0.26 -11.23 16.13
C GLN A 235 1.25 -11.37 15.93
N ARG A 236 1.79 -10.61 14.98
CA ARG A 236 3.21 -10.64 14.62
C ARG A 236 3.94 -9.47 15.28
N LYS A 237 3.83 -9.36 16.61
CA LYS A 237 4.41 -8.24 17.36
C LYS A 237 5.88 -8.04 16.99
N GLY A 238 6.18 -6.98 16.24
CA GLY A 238 7.53 -6.59 15.83
C GLY A 238 8.09 -7.31 14.60
N LYS A 239 7.31 -8.14 13.91
CA LYS A 239 7.68 -8.84 12.66
C LYS A 239 6.62 -8.69 11.57
N GLU A 240 5.68 -7.75 11.69
CA GLU A 240 4.66 -7.51 10.65
C GLU A 240 5.31 -7.22 9.29
N ALA A 241 6.35 -6.38 9.27
CA ALA A 241 7.01 -5.96 8.02
C ALA A 241 7.67 -7.14 7.30
N GLU A 242 8.49 -7.92 8.02
CA GLU A 242 9.15 -9.12 7.48
C GLU A 242 8.12 -10.08 6.86
N PHE A 243 7.01 -10.32 7.56
CA PHE A 243 5.98 -11.20 7.07
C PHE A 243 5.30 -10.67 5.80
N PHE A 244 4.85 -9.42 5.78
CA PHE A 244 4.13 -8.90 4.61
C PHE A 244 5.06 -8.70 3.41
N LEU A 245 6.36 -8.49 3.64
CA LEU A 245 7.36 -8.53 2.57
C LEU A 245 7.49 -9.93 1.95
N GLU A 246 7.46 -10.98 2.78
CA GLU A 246 7.45 -12.35 2.28
C GLU A 246 6.15 -12.69 1.54
N VAL A 247 5.00 -12.21 2.02
CA VAL A 247 3.74 -12.33 1.28
C VAL A 247 3.80 -11.58 -0.05
N LEU A 248 4.40 -10.40 -0.08
CA LEU A 248 4.62 -9.64 -1.31
C LEU A 248 5.50 -10.41 -2.29
N GLU A 249 6.58 -11.05 -1.81
CA GLU A 249 7.47 -11.88 -2.62
C GLU A 249 6.73 -13.08 -3.24
N ILE A 250 5.97 -13.84 -2.44
CA ILE A 250 5.15 -14.96 -2.92
C ILE A 250 4.12 -14.47 -3.94
N SER A 251 3.46 -13.35 -3.65
CA SER A 251 2.45 -12.80 -4.54
C SER A 251 3.02 -12.43 -5.91
N ASN A 252 4.23 -11.87 -5.94
CA ASN A 252 4.95 -11.54 -7.17
C ASN A 252 5.40 -12.82 -7.90
N ARG A 253 5.95 -13.79 -7.16
CA ARG A 253 6.45 -15.06 -7.72
C ARG A 253 5.36 -15.91 -8.36
N PHE A 254 4.17 -15.93 -7.77
CA PHE A 254 3.04 -16.73 -8.24
C PHE A 254 1.96 -15.90 -8.94
N MET A 255 2.19 -14.62 -9.23
CA MET A 255 1.22 -13.73 -9.89
C MET A 255 -0.15 -13.72 -9.20
N LEU A 256 -0.14 -13.58 -7.87
CA LEU A 256 -1.33 -13.52 -7.04
C LEU A 256 -1.71 -12.05 -6.79
N ASP A 257 -2.34 -11.39 -7.77
CA ASP A 257 -2.57 -9.94 -7.75
C ASP A 257 -3.35 -9.45 -6.52
N GLN A 258 -4.41 -10.17 -6.13
CA GLN A 258 -5.18 -9.82 -4.93
C GLN A 258 -4.34 -9.91 -3.66
N LEU A 259 -3.48 -10.93 -3.57
CA LEU A 259 -2.55 -11.09 -2.44
C LEU A 259 -1.49 -9.99 -2.43
N ARG A 260 -1.04 -9.57 -3.61
CA ARG A 260 -0.10 -8.45 -3.78
C ARG A 260 -0.69 -7.15 -3.23
N THR A 261 -1.93 -6.83 -3.62
CA THR A 261 -2.64 -5.66 -3.10
C THR A 261 -2.76 -5.71 -1.57
N ILE A 262 -3.15 -6.86 -1.03
CA ILE A 262 -3.25 -7.08 0.43
C ILE A 262 -1.91 -6.82 1.13
N ALA A 263 -0.81 -7.34 0.57
CA ALA A 263 0.52 -7.14 1.13
C ALA A 263 0.96 -5.67 1.07
N GLU A 264 0.78 -5.00 -0.07
CA GLU A 264 1.14 -3.59 -0.26
C GLU A 264 0.36 -2.68 0.69
N GLU A 265 -0.96 -2.86 0.80
CA GLU A 265 -1.80 -2.10 1.73
C GLU A 265 -1.40 -2.33 3.19
N SER A 266 -1.10 -3.58 3.56
CA SER A 266 -0.65 -3.92 4.91
C SER A 266 0.71 -3.31 5.22
N LEU A 267 1.63 -3.30 4.26
CA LEU A 267 2.95 -2.70 4.40
C LEU A 267 2.87 -1.18 4.59
N VAL A 268 1.97 -0.49 3.89
CA VAL A 268 1.77 0.95 4.08
C VAL A 268 1.41 1.28 5.54
N ASN A 269 0.56 0.47 6.17
CA ASN A 269 0.07 0.70 7.54
C ASN A 269 1.15 0.52 8.62
N ILE A 270 2.29 -0.09 8.27
CA ILE A 270 3.39 -0.38 9.21
C ILE A 270 4.69 0.34 8.85
N ILE A 271 4.66 1.26 7.87
CA ILE A 271 5.80 2.12 7.56
C ILE A 271 6.06 3.06 8.74
N ASP A 272 7.25 2.93 9.32
CA ASP A 272 7.79 3.80 10.35
C ASP A 272 9.30 3.96 10.19
N SER A 273 9.97 4.63 11.14
CA SER A 273 11.40 4.90 11.08
C SER A 273 12.26 3.64 11.13
N SER A 274 11.73 2.54 11.67
CA SER A 274 12.39 1.24 11.78
C SER A 274 12.17 0.35 10.55
N SER A 275 11.02 0.47 9.86
CA SER A 275 10.64 -0.40 8.75
C SER A 275 10.83 0.21 7.36
N VAL A 276 10.81 1.55 7.23
CA VAL A 276 10.74 2.24 5.94
C VAL A 276 11.85 1.84 4.97
N ILE A 277 13.07 1.63 5.46
CA ILE A 277 14.21 1.28 4.60
C ILE A 277 14.01 -0.10 3.99
N GLN A 278 13.70 -1.09 4.84
CA GLN A 278 13.47 -2.47 4.40
C GLN A 278 12.30 -2.54 3.40
N ILE A 279 11.20 -1.85 3.69
CA ILE A 279 10.01 -1.82 2.83
C ILE A 279 10.34 -1.13 1.50
N CYS A 280 11.05 0.01 1.52
CA CYS A 280 11.42 0.74 0.31
C CYS A 280 12.35 -0.09 -0.60
N CYS A 281 13.41 -0.68 -0.04
CA CYS A 281 14.32 -1.55 -0.78
C CYS A 281 13.57 -2.71 -1.46
N SER A 282 12.69 -3.38 -0.70
CA SER A 282 11.91 -4.51 -1.21
C SER A 282 10.91 -4.08 -2.28
N SER A 283 10.28 -2.91 -2.12
CA SER A 283 9.34 -2.37 -3.10
C SER A 283 10.00 -2.09 -4.45
N LEU A 284 11.27 -1.68 -4.48
CA LEU A 284 12.04 -1.52 -5.72
C LEU A 284 12.34 -2.88 -6.36
N GLN A 285 12.82 -3.83 -5.57
CA GLN A 285 13.17 -5.19 -6.05
C GLN A 285 11.96 -5.94 -6.62
N LEU A 286 10.80 -5.78 -5.99
CA LEU A 286 9.55 -6.44 -6.38
C LEU A 286 8.72 -5.62 -7.38
N ASN A 287 9.25 -4.47 -7.84
CA ASN A 287 8.58 -3.55 -8.77
C ASN A 287 7.18 -3.11 -8.30
N SER A 288 7.10 -2.67 -7.04
CA SER A 288 5.91 -2.10 -6.40
C SER A 288 6.04 -0.57 -6.28
N PRO A 289 5.80 0.19 -7.37
CA PRO A 289 6.09 1.62 -7.42
C PRO A 289 5.24 2.45 -6.45
N MET A 290 3.97 2.07 -6.22
CA MET A 290 3.10 2.79 -5.29
C MET A 290 3.57 2.63 -3.85
N LEU A 291 3.97 1.42 -3.44
CA LEU A 291 4.56 1.18 -2.12
C LEU A 291 5.88 1.97 -1.94
N CYS A 292 6.73 2.01 -2.96
CA CYS A 292 7.94 2.83 -2.96
C CYS A 292 7.60 4.32 -2.77
N GLN A 293 6.60 4.83 -3.50
CA GLN A 293 6.15 6.21 -3.35
C GLN A 293 5.60 6.50 -1.95
N HIS A 294 4.89 5.57 -1.31
CA HIS A 294 4.46 5.72 0.08
C HIS A 294 5.65 5.76 1.05
N CYS A 295 6.65 4.91 0.88
CA CYS A 295 7.89 5.01 1.66
C CYS A 295 8.55 6.38 1.50
N LEU A 296 8.71 6.85 0.26
CA LEU A 296 9.31 8.16 -0.05
C LEU A 296 8.45 9.33 0.47
N ALA A 297 7.12 9.23 0.43
CA ALA A 297 6.21 10.21 1.01
C ALA A 297 6.40 10.30 2.53
N TYR A 298 6.49 9.15 3.23
CA TYR A 298 6.88 9.10 4.63
C TYR A 298 8.28 9.70 4.84
N LEU A 299 9.20 9.55 3.88
CA LEU A 299 10.52 10.18 3.96
C LEU A 299 10.48 11.70 4.03
N VAL A 300 9.66 12.31 3.18
CA VAL A 300 9.66 13.76 2.99
C VAL A 300 8.67 14.50 3.87
N GLN A 301 7.65 13.82 4.41
CA GLN A 301 6.67 14.40 5.33
C GLN A 301 7.22 14.44 6.76
N VAL A 302 8.04 15.44 7.06
CA VAL A 302 8.59 15.64 8.41
C VAL A 302 8.55 17.08 8.88
N ASN A 303 8.38 17.23 10.19
CA ASN A 303 8.63 18.48 10.88
C ASN A 303 10.14 18.79 10.89
N ILE A 304 10.50 20.07 10.89
CA ILE A 304 11.91 20.51 10.88
C ILE A 304 12.70 19.92 12.06
N SER A 305 12.05 19.66 13.20
CA SER A 305 12.67 19.04 14.39
C SER A 305 13.16 17.60 14.16
N GLU A 306 12.56 16.87 13.22
CA GLU A 306 12.89 15.46 12.92
C GLU A 306 13.89 15.32 11.77
N LEU A 307 14.28 16.46 11.16
CA LEU A 307 15.18 16.51 10.02
C LEU A 307 16.49 15.73 10.21
N PRO A 308 17.20 15.76 11.36
CA PRO A 308 18.43 14.99 11.53
C PRO A 308 18.21 13.48 11.47
N ALA A 309 17.15 12.99 12.13
CA ALA A 309 16.78 11.56 12.08
C ALA A 309 16.38 11.16 10.66
N ARG A 310 15.65 12.05 9.97
CA ARG A 310 15.25 11.78 8.59
C ARG A 310 16.40 11.72 7.61
N LEU A 311 17.34 12.64 7.76
CA LEU A 311 18.53 12.70 6.94
C LEU A 311 19.34 11.39 7.06
N HIS A 312 19.43 10.82 8.27
CA HIS A 312 20.06 9.52 8.46
C HIS A 312 19.38 8.44 7.61
N LEU A 313 18.04 8.34 7.70
CA LEU A 313 17.26 7.35 6.96
C LEU A 313 17.39 7.54 5.43
N PHE A 314 17.43 8.78 4.94
CA PHE A 314 17.71 9.08 3.53
C PHE A 314 19.09 8.58 3.11
N LYS A 315 20.12 8.89 3.90
CA LYS A 315 21.49 8.47 3.60
C LYS A 315 21.61 6.95 3.54
N GLU A 316 21.03 6.28 4.53
CA GLU A 316 21.03 4.82 4.62
C GLU A 316 20.27 4.17 3.46
N LEU A 317 19.08 4.69 3.10
CA LEU A 317 18.33 4.20 1.96
C LEU A 317 19.13 4.27 0.65
N PHE A 318 19.79 5.41 0.39
CA PHE A 318 20.63 5.59 -0.80
C PHE A 318 21.97 4.84 -0.76
N LEU A 319 22.32 4.22 0.37
CA LEU A 319 23.45 3.27 0.46
C LEU A 319 23.01 1.83 0.17
N CYS A 320 21.79 1.47 0.52
CA CYS A 320 21.27 0.09 0.44
C CYS A 320 20.51 -0.23 -0.85
N SER A 321 20.22 0.76 -1.69
CA SER A 321 19.36 0.62 -2.86
C SER A 321 20.00 1.17 -4.14
N ASP A 322 19.40 0.82 -5.28
CA ASP A 322 19.72 1.42 -6.57
C ASP A 322 19.35 2.92 -6.56
N LYS A 323 20.38 3.76 -6.61
CA LYS A 323 20.24 5.22 -6.53
C LYS A 323 19.57 5.83 -7.75
N GLU A 324 19.66 5.19 -8.92
CA GLU A 324 19.01 5.68 -10.15
C GLU A 324 17.51 5.42 -10.05
N GLN A 325 17.13 4.20 -9.68
CA GLN A 325 15.71 3.86 -9.47
C GLN A 325 15.07 4.69 -8.36
N LEU A 326 15.78 4.91 -7.25
CA LEU A 326 15.29 5.79 -6.17
C LEU A 326 15.09 7.23 -6.63
N ALA A 327 16.04 7.79 -7.40
CA ALA A 327 15.92 9.13 -7.93
C ALA A 327 14.76 9.25 -8.92
N ASP A 328 14.55 8.25 -9.76
CA ASP A 328 13.40 8.20 -10.65
C ASP A 328 12.08 8.06 -9.88
N SER A 329 12.02 7.24 -8.82
CA SER A 329 10.85 7.13 -7.93
C SER A 329 10.56 8.44 -7.19
N LEU A 330 11.58 9.16 -6.71
CA LEU A 330 11.44 10.50 -6.16
C LEU A 330 10.90 11.49 -7.21
N PHE A 331 11.41 11.43 -8.43
CA PHE A 331 10.91 12.26 -9.53
C PHE A 331 9.43 11.98 -9.82
N GLN A 332 9.01 10.71 -9.85
CA GLN A 332 7.61 10.34 -10.05
C GLN A 332 6.72 10.77 -8.88
N LEU A 333 7.18 10.62 -7.63
CA LEU A 333 6.46 11.09 -6.45
C LEU A 333 6.25 12.61 -6.53
N LEU A 334 7.31 13.37 -6.82
CA LEU A 334 7.17 14.82 -6.94
C LEU A 334 6.20 15.14 -8.08
N LEU A 335 6.38 14.53 -9.26
CA LEU A 335 5.57 14.77 -10.45
C LEU A 335 4.07 14.52 -10.25
N SER A 336 3.66 13.59 -9.39
CA SER A 336 2.23 13.31 -9.13
C SER A 336 1.49 14.43 -8.38
N TYR A 337 2.22 15.37 -7.79
CA TYR A 337 1.68 16.55 -7.10
C TYR A 337 1.70 17.83 -7.96
N PHE A 338 2.01 17.73 -9.27
CA PHE A 338 1.96 18.82 -10.26
C PHE A 338 0.79 18.63 -11.23
#